data_AF-A0A5D4RX14-F1
#
_entry.id   AF-A0A5D4RX14-F1
#
_cell.length_a   1.000
_cell.length_b   1.000
_cell.length_c   1.000
_cell.angle_alpha   90.00
_cell.angle_beta   90.00
_cell.angle_gamma   90.00
#
_symmetry.space_group_name_H-M   'P 1'
#
loop_
_entity.id
_entity.type
_entity.pdbx_description
1 polymer ?
#
loop_
_entity_poly.entity_id
_entity_poly.type
_entity_poly.pdbx_seq_one_letter_code
_entity_poly.pdbx_strand_id
1 'polypeptide(L)'
;MKILIASTPEQEEKIQELIEYMYCTVFPDYFTDDEIRQMDDLKVLHTHVHEVEYVGTLKEAFQIISSLQTLIAIIETGSEEKIYREMFAHNAGILRGFGISFPFSFDQFSEGHDCDNHISLYAKPANQLLI
;
A
#
# COMPACT_ATOMS: atom_id res chain seq x y z
N MET A 1 -5.81 -24.47 -24.33
CA MET A 1 -5.20 -23.14 -24.42
C MET A 1 -6.00 -22.22 -23.50
N LYS A 2 -5.38 -21.62 -22.48
CA LYS A 2 -6.05 -20.66 -21.57
C LYS A 2 -5.69 -19.27 -22.08
N ILE A 3 -6.69 -18.46 -22.43
CA ILE A 3 -6.47 -17.07 -22.86
C ILE A 3 -6.25 -16.25 -21.58
N LEU A 4 -5.11 -15.57 -21.48
CA LEU A 4 -4.81 -14.61 -20.43
C LEU A 4 -4.95 -13.21 -21.00
N ILE A 5 -5.64 -12.34 -20.28
CA ILE A 5 -5.85 -10.94 -20.66
C ILE A 5 -4.86 -10.11 -19.85
N ALA A 6 -4.10 -9.25 -20.50
CA ALA A 6 -3.18 -8.31 -19.82
C ALA A 6 -3.96 -7.34 -18.92
N SER A 7 -3.28 -6.76 -17.94
CA SER A 7 -3.80 -5.60 -17.20
C SER A 7 -4.14 -4.45 -18.15
N THR A 8 -5.07 -3.60 -17.73
CA THR A 8 -5.33 -2.35 -18.43
C THR A 8 -4.48 -1.23 -17.80
N PRO A 9 -4.15 -0.16 -18.56
CA PRO A 9 -3.45 1.00 -18.03
C PRO A 9 -4.12 1.58 -16.78
N GLU A 10 -5.46 1.62 -16.75
CA GLU A 10 -6.22 2.15 -15.61
C GLU A 10 -6.05 1.30 -14.34
N GLN A 11 -5.86 -0.02 -14.48
CA GLN A 11 -5.55 -0.87 -13.34
C GLN A 11 -4.14 -0.63 -12.82
N GLU A 12 -3.17 -0.42 -13.71
CA GLU A 12 -1.79 -0.12 -13.35
C GLU A 12 -1.67 1.24 -12.67
N GLU A 13 -2.34 2.26 -13.22
CA GLU A 13 -2.50 3.57 -12.59
C GLU A 13 -3.15 3.45 -11.21
N LYS A 14 -4.20 2.64 -11.07
CA LYS A 14 -4.86 2.45 -9.77
C LYS A 14 -3.93 1.83 -8.72
N ILE A 15 -3.08 0.90 -9.12
CA ILE A 15 -2.06 0.32 -8.23
C ILE A 15 -1.10 1.42 -7.77
N GLN A 16 -0.62 2.27 -8.68
CA GLN A 16 0.26 3.39 -8.33
C GLN A 16 -0.41 4.38 -7.39
N GLU A 17 -1.66 4.77 -7.67
CA GLU A 17 -2.43 5.67 -6.79
C GLU A 17 -2.52 5.13 -5.35
N LEU A 18 -2.77 3.83 -5.20
CA LEU A 18 -2.90 3.21 -3.87
C LEU A 18 -1.55 3.09 -3.16
N ILE A 19 -0.46 2.81 -3.89
CA ILE A 19 0.90 2.82 -3.32
C ILE A 19 1.25 4.24 -2.89
N GLU A 20 0.99 5.24 -3.73
CA GLU A 20 1.25 6.64 -3.40
C GLU A 20 0.42 7.07 -2.18
N TYR A 21 -0.84 6.65 -2.08
CA TYR A 21 -1.67 6.91 -0.91
C TYR A 21 -1.09 6.30 0.37
N MET A 22 -0.55 5.08 0.28
CA MET A 22 0.13 4.45 1.42
C MET A 22 1.33 5.28 1.87
N TYR A 23 2.17 5.74 0.95
CA TYR A 23 3.35 6.55 1.30
C TYR A 23 3.03 7.97 1.76
N CYS A 24 2.00 8.60 1.19
CA CYS A 24 1.70 10.01 1.44
C CYS A 24 0.64 10.27 2.52
N THR A 25 -0.13 9.25 2.89
CA THR A 25 -1.25 9.40 3.83
C THR A 25 -1.14 8.38 4.96
N VAL A 26 -0.97 7.09 4.64
CA VAL A 26 -1.01 6.06 5.67
C VAL A 26 0.29 6.00 6.47
N PHE A 27 1.43 5.80 5.83
CA PHE A 27 2.72 5.64 6.53
C PHE A 27 3.14 6.83 7.39
N PRO A 28 2.90 8.10 7.01
CA PRO A 28 3.22 9.24 7.86
C PRO A 28 2.57 9.21 9.26
N ASP A 29 1.45 8.51 9.44
CA ASP A 29 0.76 8.39 10.72
C ASP A 29 1.42 7.34 11.65
N TYR A 30 2.26 6.47 11.12
CA TYR A 30 2.85 5.33 11.85
C TYR A 30 4.38 5.27 11.78
N PHE A 31 5.03 6.02 10.91
CA PHE A 31 6.47 5.94 10.70
C PHE A 31 7.08 7.32 10.54
N THR A 32 8.34 7.45 10.97
CA THR A 32 9.13 8.67 10.78
C THR A 32 9.58 8.82 9.32
N ASP A 33 9.89 10.05 8.91
CA ASP A 33 10.39 10.32 7.55
C ASP A 33 11.64 9.50 7.19
N ASP A 34 12.54 9.27 8.16
CA ASP A 34 13.74 8.45 7.96
C ASP A 34 13.39 6.96 7.74
N GLU A 35 12.37 6.44 8.42
CA GLU A 35 11.87 5.08 8.22
C GLU A 35 11.17 4.95 6.87
N ILE A 36 10.32 5.90 6.49
CA ILE A 36 9.65 5.91 5.18
C ILE A 36 10.68 5.99 4.05
N ARG A 37 11.76 6.76 4.23
CA ARG A 37 12.88 6.79 3.29
C ARG A 37 13.59 5.45 3.16
N GLN A 38 13.84 4.76 4.29
CA GLN A 38 14.41 3.42 4.25
C GLN A 38 13.49 2.41 3.55
N MET A 39 12.17 2.56 3.68
CA MET A 39 11.21 1.73 2.96
C MET A 39 11.34 1.89 1.43
N ASP A 40 11.54 3.12 0.96
CA ASP A 40 11.77 3.42 -0.47
C ASP A 40 13.08 2.79 -0.98
N ASP A 41 14.15 2.87 -0.18
CA ASP A 41 15.44 2.22 -0.46
C ASP A 41 15.32 0.69 -0.50
N LEU A 42 14.51 0.12 0.41
CA LEU A 42 14.22 -1.31 0.49
C LEU A 42 13.18 -1.80 -0.52
N LYS A 43 12.67 -0.90 -1.37
CA LYS A 43 11.68 -1.22 -2.41
C LYS A 43 10.38 -1.79 -1.84
N VAL A 44 9.97 -1.32 -0.66
CA VAL A 44 8.65 -1.63 -0.09
C VAL A 44 7.55 -1.07 -0.99
N LEU A 45 6.53 -1.87 -1.24
CA LEU A 45 5.43 -1.58 -2.17
C LEU A 45 5.88 -1.14 -3.57
N HIS A 46 7.13 -1.37 -3.95
CA HIS A 46 7.54 -1.13 -5.32
C HIS A 46 6.99 -2.23 -6.20
N THR A 47 6.29 -1.78 -7.23
CA THR A 47 5.97 -2.60 -8.39
C THR A 47 7.02 -2.30 -9.44
N HIS A 48 7.39 -3.26 -10.29
CA HIS A 48 8.42 -3.07 -11.31
C HIS A 48 8.10 -1.96 -12.35
N VAL A 49 6.93 -1.34 -12.25
CA VAL A 49 6.32 -0.33 -13.13
C VAL A 49 7.25 0.81 -13.53
N HIS A 50 8.18 1.23 -12.66
CA HIS A 50 9.02 2.39 -12.95
C HIS A 50 10.19 2.14 -13.92
N GLU A 51 10.56 0.89 -14.22
CA GLU A 51 11.65 0.59 -15.17
C GLU A 51 11.32 -0.52 -16.18
N VAL A 52 10.34 -1.37 -15.88
CA VAL A 52 9.79 -2.39 -16.79
C VAL A 52 8.30 -2.47 -16.49
N GLU A 53 7.44 -2.07 -17.45
CA GLU A 53 5.98 -2.13 -17.31
C GLU A 53 5.54 -3.36 -16.51
N TYR A 54 4.70 -3.19 -15.49
CA TYR A 54 4.11 -4.32 -14.78
C TYR A 54 3.25 -5.10 -15.79
N VAL A 55 3.81 -6.16 -16.37
CA VAL A 55 3.10 -7.02 -17.32
C VAL A 55 2.36 -8.10 -16.53
N GLY A 56 1.33 -7.68 -15.80
CA GLY A 56 0.39 -8.58 -15.13
C GLY A 56 -0.80 -8.94 -16.00
N THR A 57 -1.59 -9.91 -15.58
CA THR A 57 -2.92 -10.15 -16.13
C THR A 57 -3.96 -9.26 -15.46
N LEU A 58 -5.09 -9.04 -16.14
CA LEU A 58 -6.27 -8.32 -15.63
C LEU A 58 -6.69 -8.82 -14.23
N LYS A 59 -6.61 -10.13 -14.02
CA LYS A 59 -6.96 -10.78 -12.76
C LYS A 59 -5.94 -10.45 -11.66
N GLU A 60 -4.66 -10.53 -11.97
CA GLU A 60 -3.58 -10.29 -11.00
C GLU A 60 -3.59 -8.83 -10.56
N ALA A 61 -3.74 -7.89 -11.50
CA ALA A 61 -3.90 -6.47 -11.18
C ALA A 61 -5.10 -6.21 -10.26
N PHE A 62 -6.26 -6.83 -10.55
CA PHE A 62 -7.42 -6.71 -9.68
C PHE A 62 -7.19 -7.25 -8.27
N GLN A 63 -6.47 -8.36 -8.13
CA GLN A 63 -6.12 -8.92 -6.82
C GLN A 63 -5.18 -8.00 -6.04
N ILE A 64 -4.19 -7.39 -6.70
CA ILE A 64 -3.29 -6.41 -6.07
C ILE A 64 -4.06 -5.19 -5.59
N ILE A 65 -4.91 -4.61 -6.46
CA ILE A 65 -5.77 -3.46 -6.12
C ILE A 65 -6.61 -3.78 -4.89
N SER A 66 -7.31 -4.92 -4.92
CA SER A 66 -8.21 -5.33 -3.84
C SER A 66 -7.45 -5.53 -2.52
N SER A 67 -6.24 -6.11 -2.59
CA SER A 67 -5.40 -6.30 -1.42
C SER A 67 -4.87 -5.00 -0.85
N LEU A 68 -4.40 -4.06 -1.68
CA LEU A 68 -3.98 -2.73 -1.25
C LEU A 68 -5.13 -1.96 -0.59
N GLN A 69 -6.30 -1.92 -1.23
CA GLN A 69 -7.49 -1.26 -0.67
C GLN A 69 -7.93 -1.87 0.66
N THR A 70 -7.87 -3.21 0.77
CA THR A 70 -8.23 -3.89 2.02
C THR A 70 -7.24 -3.55 3.14
N LEU A 71 -5.93 -3.53 2.85
CA LEU A 71 -4.91 -3.13 3.81
C LEU A 71 -5.12 -1.69 4.27
N ILE A 72 -5.32 -0.75 3.33
CA ILE A 72 -5.62 0.66 3.64
C ILE A 72 -6.85 0.75 4.56
N ALA A 73 -7.97 0.14 4.16
CA ALA A 73 -9.21 0.20 4.91
C ALA A 73 -9.05 -0.38 6.33
N ILE A 74 -8.34 -1.50 6.47
CA ILE A 74 -8.07 -2.09 7.79
C ILE A 74 -7.25 -1.13 8.66
N ILE A 75 -6.17 -0.57 8.13
CA ILE A 75 -5.29 0.35 8.88
C ILE A 75 -6.09 1.58 9.31
N GLU A 76 -6.86 2.19 8.41
CA GLU A 76 -7.63 3.40 8.69
C GLU A 76 -8.79 3.19 9.68
N THR A 77 -9.33 1.97 9.77
CA THR A 77 -10.37 1.69 10.77
C THR A 77 -9.85 1.75 12.20
N GLY A 78 -8.55 1.50 12.41
CA GLY A 78 -7.93 1.37 13.74
C GLY A 78 -8.55 0.26 14.61
N SER A 79 -9.28 -0.69 14.01
CA SER A 79 -10.00 -1.73 14.76
C SER A 79 -9.09 -2.91 15.07
N GLU A 80 -8.97 -3.23 16.37
CA GLU A 80 -8.20 -4.37 16.89
C GLU A 80 -8.93 -5.73 16.78
N GLU A 81 -10.02 -5.80 16.02
CA GLU A 81 -10.75 -7.05 15.86
C GLU A 81 -9.90 -8.13 15.17
N LYS A 82 -9.93 -9.35 15.72
CA LYS A 82 -9.14 -10.50 15.22
C LYS A 82 -9.35 -10.76 13.73
N ILE A 83 -10.56 -10.53 13.22
CA ILE A 83 -10.89 -10.72 11.81
C ILE A 83 -10.06 -9.81 10.89
N TYR A 84 -9.80 -8.56 11.30
CA TYR A 84 -9.01 -7.63 10.52
C TYR A 84 -7.52 -8.00 10.54
N ARG A 85 -7.00 -8.50 11.66
CA ARG A 85 -5.64 -9.06 11.70
C ARG A 85 -5.45 -10.23 10.72
N GLU A 86 -6.43 -11.13 10.65
CA GLU A 86 -6.41 -12.25 9.71
C GLU A 86 -6.49 -11.77 8.26
N MET A 87 -7.40 -10.83 7.96
CA MET A 87 -7.52 -10.23 6.63
C MET A 87 -6.28 -9.45 6.22
N PHE A 88 -5.63 -8.74 7.14
CA PHE A 88 -4.38 -8.04 6.91
C PHE A 88 -3.28 -9.01 6.50
N ALA A 89 -3.06 -10.06 7.30
CA ALA A 89 -2.05 -11.07 7.01
C ALA A 89 -2.31 -11.79 5.67
N HIS A 90 -3.58 -12.07 5.37
CA HIS A 90 -3.98 -12.66 4.09
C HIS A 90 -3.63 -11.77 2.90
N ASN A 91 -3.99 -10.49 2.94
CA ASN A 91 -3.75 -9.55 1.86
C ASN A 91 -2.27 -9.19 1.70
N ALA A 92 -1.52 -9.06 2.80
CA ALA A 92 -0.06 -8.96 2.75
C ALA A 92 0.59 -10.20 2.10
N GLY A 93 0.03 -11.39 2.35
CA GLY A 93 0.43 -12.63 1.70
C GLY A 93 0.16 -12.65 0.19
N ILE A 94 -0.97 -12.11 -0.26
CA ILE A 94 -1.31 -11.97 -1.69
C ILE A 94 -0.28 -11.07 -2.38
N LEU A 95 0.00 -9.88 -1.82
CA LEU A 95 0.98 -8.95 -2.40
C LEU A 95 2.35 -9.61 -2.55
N ARG A 96 2.81 -10.32 -1.51
CA ARG A 96 4.05 -11.09 -1.54
C ARG A 96 4.05 -12.17 -2.62
N GLY A 97 2.92 -12.84 -2.83
CA GLY A 97 2.74 -13.82 -3.91
C GLY A 97 2.95 -13.25 -5.31
N PHE A 98 2.72 -11.94 -5.48
CA PHE A 98 3.00 -11.19 -6.71
C PHE A 98 4.37 -10.51 -6.72
N GLY A 99 5.24 -10.79 -5.74
CA GLY A 99 6.56 -10.18 -5.63
C GLY A 99 6.56 -8.75 -5.08
N ILE A 100 5.42 -8.25 -4.61
CA ILE A 100 5.30 -6.92 -4.00
C ILE A 100 5.66 -7.05 -2.51
N SER A 101 6.73 -6.37 -2.11
CA SER A 101 7.18 -6.36 -0.72
C SER A 101 6.22 -5.55 0.15
N PHE A 102 5.63 -6.18 1.16
CA PHE A 102 4.89 -5.51 2.22
C PHE A 102 5.27 -6.15 3.56
N PRO A 103 6.43 -5.78 4.13
CA PRO A 103 7.08 -6.50 5.22
C PRO A 103 6.57 -6.06 6.61
N PHE A 104 5.29 -5.72 6.72
CA PHE A 104 4.71 -5.19 7.95
C PHE A 104 3.86 -6.22 8.68
N SER A 105 3.86 -6.17 10.01
CA SER A 105 2.84 -6.81 10.83
C SER A 105 1.69 -5.84 11.11
N PHE A 106 0.55 -6.38 11.50
CA PHE A 106 -0.61 -5.59 11.92
C PHE A 106 -0.27 -4.66 13.10
N ASP A 107 0.55 -5.14 14.06
CA ASP A 107 0.92 -4.39 15.28
C ASP A 107 1.74 -3.13 14.99
N GLN A 108 2.34 -2.99 13.80
CA GLN A 108 3.03 -1.76 13.42
C GLN A 108 2.06 -0.62 13.10
N PHE A 109 0.77 -0.92 13.00
CA PHE A 109 -0.30 0.05 12.72
C PHE A 109 -1.29 0.20 13.89
N SER A 110 -1.04 -0.43 15.04
CA SER A 110 -1.97 -0.39 16.19
C SER A 110 -1.73 0.78 17.14
N GLU A 111 -0.50 1.27 17.22
CA GLU A 111 -0.13 2.45 18.00
C GLU A 111 0.47 3.45 17.03
N GLY A 112 -0.28 4.51 16.69
CA GLY A 112 0.29 5.64 15.97
C GLY A 112 1.53 6.09 16.73
N HIS A 113 2.65 6.25 16.04
CA HIS A 113 3.81 6.84 16.69
C HIS A 113 3.38 8.25 17.17
N ASP A 114 3.80 8.66 18.36
CA ASP A 114 3.65 10.04 18.86
C ASP A 114 4.49 10.99 17.96
N CYS A 115 4.09 11.14 16.70
CA CYS A 115 4.61 12.09 15.73
C CYS A 115 4.07 13.49 16.01
N ASP A 116 3.84 13.80 17.28
CA ASP A 116 2.81 14.71 17.78
C ASP A 116 3.15 16.21 17.58
N ASN A 117 4.08 16.54 16.67
CA ASN A 117 4.40 17.91 16.26
C ASN A 117 5.18 18.05 14.92
N HIS A 118 5.31 16.99 14.11
CA HIS A 118 6.07 17.07 12.85
C HIS A 118 5.17 16.80 11.64
N ILE A 119 5.12 17.75 10.70
CA ILE A 119 4.50 17.53 9.39
C ILE A 119 5.48 16.69 8.58
N SER A 120 5.13 15.43 8.31
CA SER A 120 5.97 14.54 7.48
C SER A 120 6.26 15.15 6.12
N LEU A 121 7.49 14.99 5.64
CA LEU A 121 7.89 15.37 4.27
C LEU A 121 7.15 14.59 3.18
N TYR A 122 6.55 13.45 3.54
CA TYR A 122 5.76 12.63 2.64
C TYR A 122 4.28 13.01 2.63
N ALA A 123 3.81 13.73 3.66
CA ALA A 123 2.41 14.12 3.77
C ALA A 123 2.01 15.07 2.63
N LYS A 124 0.96 14.71 1.88
CA LYS A 124 0.38 15.60 0.88
C LYS A 124 -0.39 16.74 1.57
N PRO A 125 -0.35 17.97 1.03
CA PRO A 125 -1.10 19.09 1.59
C PRO A 125 -2.61 18.81 1.53
N ALA A 126 -3.29 18.90 2.68
CA ALA A 126 -4.73 18.65 2.82
C ALA A 126 -5.63 19.52 1.90
N ASN A 127 -5.08 20.60 1.34
CA ASN A 127 -5.80 21.53 0.47
C ASN A 127 -6.07 21.00 -0.94
N GLN A 128 -5.59 19.80 -1.32
CA GLN A 128 -5.88 19.19 -2.61
C GLN A 128 -7.25 18.47 -2.67
N LEU A 129 -7.95 18.33 -1.52
CA LEU A 129 -9.27 17.68 -1.43
C LEU A 129 -10.44 18.66 -1.24
N LEU A 130 -10.19 19.97 -1.25
CA LEU A 130 -11.24 20.98 -1.27
C LEU A 130 -11.71 21.20 -2.72
N ILE A 131 -12.74 20.46 -3.13
CA ILE A 131 -13.57 20.78 -4.30
C ILE A 131 -14.88 21.39 -3.82
#